data_AF-A0A447QK67-F1
#
_entry.id   AF-A0A447QK67-F1
#
_cell.length_a   1.000
_cell.length_b   1.000
_cell.length_c   1.000
_cell.angle_alpha   90.00
_cell.angle_beta   90.00
_cell.angle_gamma   90.00
#
_symmetry.space_group_name_H-M   'P 1'
#
loop_
_entity.id
_entity.type
_entity.pdbx_description
1 polymer ?
#
loop_
_entity_poly.entity_id
_entity_poly.type
_entity_poly.pdbx_seq_one_letter_code
_entity_poly.pdbx_strand_id
1 'polypeptide(L)' 'MLNEEMQVIRKEVGEARFNAGRFEEAARLMERITTQDELIDFLTLPGYELLA' A
#
# COMPACT_ATOMS: atom_id res chain seq x y z
N MET A 1 3.45 4.02 12.58
CA MET A 1 2.33 4.65 11.84
C MET A 1 1.81 3.76 10.72
N LEU A 2 2.48 3.58 9.57
CA LEU A 2 1.91 2.80 8.46
C LEU A 2 1.51 1.36 8.88
N ASN A 3 2.40 0.63 9.56
CA ASN A 3 2.10 -0.71 10.05
C ASN A 3 0.97 -0.76 11.10
N GLU A 4 0.79 0.29 11.88
CA GLU A 4 -0.28 0.37 12.89
C GLU A 4 -1.64 0.56 12.20
N GLU A 5 -1.71 1.47 11.23
CA GLU A 5 -2.91 1.71 10.42
C GLU A 5 -3.27 0.48 9.58
N MET A 6 -2.29 -0.30 9.11
CA MET A 6 -2.55 -1.57 8.44
C MET A 6 -3.27 -2.58 9.36
N GLN A 7 -2.99 -2.58 10.67
CA GLN A 7 -3.74 -3.42 11.62
C GLN A 7 -5.16 -2.90 11.84
N VAL A 8 -5.39 -1.58 11.76
CA VAL A 8 -6.73 -0.99 11.80
C VAL A 8 -7.53 -1.45 10.59
N ILE A 9 -6.98 -1.28 9.38
CA ILE A 9 -7.62 -1.72 8.13
C ILE A 9 -7.96 -3.21 8.21
N ARG A 10 -7.03 -4.05 8.67
CA ARG A 10 -7.25 -5.49 8.82
C ARG A 10 -8.43 -5.83 9.73
N LYS A 11 -8.63 -5.07 10.81
CA LYS A 11 -9.78 -5.22 11.71
C LYS A 11 -11.08 -4.74 11.07
N GLU A 12 -11.05 -3.66 10.30
CA GLU A 12 -12.24 -3.09 9.66
C GLU A 12 -12.76 -3.92 8.49
N VAL A 13 -11.86 -4.37 7.60
CA VAL A 13 -12.27 -5.15 6.42
C VAL A 13 -12.41 -6.65 6.72
N GLY A 14 -11.85 -7.11 7.85
CA GLY A 14 -11.81 -8.51 8.27
C GLY A 14 -10.69 -9.31 7.60
N GLU A 15 -10.21 -10.37 8.27
CA GLU A 15 -9.06 -11.16 7.80
C GLU A 15 -9.23 -11.74 6.40
N ALA A 16 -10.40 -12.30 6.08
CA ALA A 16 -10.62 -12.94 4.79
C ALA A 16 -10.46 -11.94 3.63
N ARG A 17 -11.02 -10.73 3.76
CA ARG A 17 -10.92 -9.68 2.73
C ARG A 17 -9.52 -9.06 2.69
N PHE A 18 -8.89 -8.90 3.85
CA PHE A 18 -7.52 -8.39 3.93
C PHE A 18 -6.53 -9.35 3.25
N ASN A 19 -6.61 -10.65 3.57
CA ASN A 19 -5.70 -11.67 3.03
C ASN A 19 -5.98 -11.97 1.55
N ALA A 20 -7.22 -11.80 1.08
CA ALA A 20 -7.56 -11.96 -0.34
C ALA A 20 -7.24 -10.71 -1.19
N GLY A 21 -7.05 -9.55 -0.56
CA GLY A 21 -6.70 -8.31 -1.22
C GLY A 21 -5.20 -8.09 -1.35
N ARG A 22 -4.79 -7.10 -2.15
CA ARG A 22 -3.39 -6.70 -2.34
C ARG A 22 -2.95 -5.59 -1.36
N PHE A 23 -3.40 -5.66 -0.11
CA PHE A 23 -3.14 -4.61 0.89
C PHE A 23 -1.66 -4.48 1.25
N GLU A 24 -0.94 -5.60 1.34
CA GLU A 24 0.50 -5.57 1.61
C GLU A 24 1.29 -4.94 0.47
N GLU A 25 0.90 -5.20 -0.79
CA GLU A 25 1.53 -4.58 -1.96
C GLU A 25 1.25 -3.08 -2.01
N ALA A 26 0.01 -2.68 -1.70
CA ALA A 26 -0.36 -1.27 -1.58
C ALA A 26 0.44 -0.56 -0.47
N ALA A 27 0.65 -1.20 0.69
CA ALA A 27 1.44 -0.65 1.77
C ALA A 27 2.91 -0.46 1.37
N ARG A 28 3.53 -1.44 0.70
CA ARG A 28 4.90 -1.33 0.18
C ARG A 28 5.03 -0.20 -0.85
N LEU A 29 4.04 -0.06 -1.74
CA LEU A 29 4.01 1.05 -2.69
C LEU A 29 3.90 2.40 -1.97
N MET A 30 3.02 2.51 -0.98
CA MET A 30 2.82 3.71 -0.18
C MET A 30 4.08 4.10 0.59
N GLU A 31 4.76 3.15 1.22
CA GLU A 31 6.03 3.37 1.90
C GLU A 31 7.06 3.93 0.92
N ARG A 32 7.27 3.25 -0.22
CA ARG A 32 8.24 3.68 -1.23
C ARG A 32 8.00 5.13 -1.67
N ILE A 33 6.78 5.51 -2.03
CA ILE A 33 6.51 6.84 -2.60
C ILE A 33 6.51 7.96 -1.54
N THR A 34 6.33 7.63 -0.26
CA THR A 34 6.28 8.62 0.83
C THR A 34 7.59 8.77 1.58
N THR A 35 8.50 7.79 1.50
CA THR A 35 9.81 7.82 2.16
C THR A 35 10.98 7.99 1.20
N GLN A 36 10.74 8.16 -0.10
CA GLN A 36 11.77 8.47 -1.08
C GLN A 36 12.34 9.88 -0.84
N ASP A 37 13.64 10.03 -1.06
CA ASP A 37 14.34 11.33 -0.95
C ASP A 37 13.81 12.35 -1.97
N GLU A 38 13.42 11.86 -3.15
CA GLU A 38 12.82 12.66 -4.21
C GLU A 38 11.31 12.44 -4.26
N LEU A 39 10.55 13.53 -4.30
CA LEU A 39 9.12 13.49 -4.51
C LEU A 39 8.83 13.12 -5.97
N ILE A 40 8.22 11.96 -6.18
CA ILE A 40 7.77 11.53 -7.50
C ILE A 40 6.55 12.35 -7.95
N ASP A 41 6.44 12.59 -9.26
CA ASP A 41 5.34 13.39 -9.82
C ASP A 41 3.97 12.71 -9.67
N PHE A 42 3.92 11.39 -9.88
CA PHE A 42 2.67 10.63 -9.87
C PHE A 42 2.85 9.22 -9.31
N LEU A 43 1.99 8.85 -8.35
CA LEU A 43 1.90 7.48 -7.83
C LEU A 43 1.48 6.46 -8.90
N THR A 44 0.88 6.91 -10.00
CA THR A 44 0.40 6.02 -11.07
C THR A 44 1.55 5.42 -11.86
N LEU A 45 2.69 6.08 -12.01
CA LEU A 45 3.86 5.51 -12.69
C LEU A 45 4.31 4.20 -12.03
N PRO A 46 4.66 4.18 -10.73
CA PRO A 46 5.00 2.95 -10.04
C PRO A 46 3.81 2.00 -9.83
N GLY A 47 2.57 2.53 -9.80
CA GLY A 47 1.37 1.71 -9.68
C GLY A 47 1.06 0.91 -10.94
N TYR A 48 1.27 1.49 -12.13
CA TYR A 48 1.01 0.84 -13.42
C TYR A 48 1.97 -0.31 -13.69
N GLU A 49 3.21 -0.26 -13.19
CA GLU A 49 4.17 -1.37 -13.25
C GLU A 49 3.64 -2.66 -12.57
N LEU A 50 2.67 -2.53 -11.66
CA LEU A 50 2.07 -3.64 -10.90
C LEU A 50 0.81 -4.25 -11.55
N LEU A 51 0.44 -3.77 -12.75
CA LEU A 51 -0.80 -4.15 -13.47
C LEU A 51 -0.57 -5.12 -14.65
N ALA A 52 0.53 -5.88 -14.65
CA ALA A 52 0.95 -6.80 -15.72
C ALA A 52 -0.21 -7.56 -16.42
#